data_AF-A0AAU2GT83-F1
#
_entry.id   AF-A0AAU2GT83-F1
#
_cell.length_a   1.000
_cell.length_b   1.000
_cell.length_c   1.000
_cell.angle_alpha   90.00
_cell.angle_beta   90.00
_cell.angle_gamma   90.00
#
_symmetry.space_group_name_H-M   'P 1'
#
loop_
_entity.id
_entity.type
_entity.pdbx_description
1 polymer ?
#
loop_
_entity_poly.entity_id
_entity_poly.type
_entity_poly.pdbx_seq_one_letter_code
_entity_poly.pdbx_strand_id
1 'polypeptide(L)'
;MGEELDTDVCVIGAGPAGLALTLMLLRSGIRVTLVERSTGFHRDFHGELLQPGGQRVLDELGTLAGAAARGAAILRGVQILEREQVLLDIDYGRLPAPYDHLLALPQRHVLQELLAACHGLPGFTALEGHRIAALLEKRPGSPCEGAVVHGPDRTPVTVRAAVVVGADGRFSKTRALAGIDAGRCTSFARDVVRFSLHAKCRATGRVRVHRGPDSAVLVHDTHPDRISVVWALPHGGARAAGRGIGDIRRELAGILPQYADLLHAQLGSMADLTVLDVSASHAREWVRDGLVLLGDSAHTHGPIGAQGIDLALQDAAALHPVLVAALHAGEPTAQRLAAYQERRAPAASAVHRMQVVQTRAMFGGGPPAAALLRARAAGIVTRTPIGAKITRRFAHGHDPAGVRTDLFTVLPDRRGQAVTRGRRG
;
A
#
# COMPACT_ATOMS: atom_id res chain seq x y z
N MET A 1 -34.63 -4.56 15.89
CA MET A 1 -34.60 -4.10 14.49
C MET A 1 -33.23 -3.49 14.29
N GLY A 2 -32.42 -4.06 13.40
CA GLY A 2 -31.12 -3.47 13.06
C GLY A 2 -31.33 -2.21 12.21
N GLU A 3 -30.40 -1.27 12.30
CA GLU A 3 -30.38 -0.09 11.44
C GLU A 3 -30.17 -0.52 9.98
N GLU A 4 -30.85 0.14 9.03
CA GLU A 4 -30.75 -0.14 7.60
C GLU A 4 -30.35 1.14 6.85
N LEU A 5 -29.32 1.02 6.02
CA LEU A 5 -28.76 2.11 5.22
C LEU A 5 -28.80 1.73 3.75
N ASP A 6 -29.12 2.68 2.89
CA ASP A 6 -29.06 2.54 1.44
C ASP A 6 -28.00 3.48 0.85
N THR A 7 -27.14 2.93 0.00
CA THR A 7 -26.04 3.64 -0.65
C THR A 7 -25.79 3.06 -2.04
N ASP A 8 -25.06 3.77 -2.90
CA ASP A 8 -24.74 3.22 -4.22
C ASP A 8 -23.58 2.21 -4.10
N VAL A 9 -22.56 2.55 -3.31
CA VAL A 9 -21.40 1.68 -3.04
C VAL A 9 -21.15 1.54 -1.54
N CYS A 10 -20.90 0.31 -1.08
CA CYS A 10 -20.42 0.01 0.27
C CYS A 10 -18.95 -0.41 0.21
N VAL A 11 -18.05 0.39 0.78
CA VAL A 11 -16.60 0.11 0.79
C VAL A 11 -16.21 -0.44 2.16
N ILE A 12 -15.65 -1.66 2.19
CA ILE A 12 -15.21 -2.32 3.42
C ILE A 12 -13.70 -2.15 3.59
N GLY A 13 -13.29 -1.27 4.51
CA GLY A 13 -11.89 -1.00 4.89
C GLY A 13 -11.43 0.41 4.49
N ALA A 14 -10.99 1.19 5.48
CA ALA A 14 -10.46 2.55 5.29
C ALA A 14 -8.92 2.55 5.14
N GLY A 15 -8.38 1.61 4.36
CA GLY A 15 -6.99 1.65 3.92
C GLY A 15 -6.77 2.66 2.77
N PRO A 16 -5.53 2.78 2.24
CA PRO A 16 -5.22 3.72 1.17
C PRO A 16 -6.09 3.51 -0.07
N ALA A 17 -6.30 2.25 -0.48
CA ALA A 17 -7.13 1.91 -1.63
C ALA A 17 -8.60 2.31 -1.41
N GLY A 18 -9.16 1.89 -0.26
CA GLY A 18 -10.57 2.14 0.07
C GLY A 18 -10.88 3.63 0.17
N LEU A 19 -10.09 4.38 0.93
CA LEU A 19 -10.28 5.83 1.07
C LEU A 19 -10.06 6.59 -0.24
N ALA A 20 -9.04 6.24 -1.03
CA ALA A 20 -8.83 6.87 -2.33
C ALA A 20 -10.02 6.61 -3.28
N LEU A 21 -10.52 5.37 -3.34
CA LEU A 21 -11.70 5.04 -4.14
C LEU A 21 -12.94 5.78 -3.65
N THR A 22 -13.19 5.78 -2.34
CA THR A 22 -14.31 6.52 -1.73
C THR A 22 -14.27 8.00 -2.12
N LEU A 23 -13.12 8.65 -2.00
CA LEU A 23 -12.96 10.05 -2.37
C LEU A 23 -13.28 10.30 -3.87
N MET A 24 -12.77 9.43 -4.76
CA MET A 24 -13.03 9.54 -6.19
C MET A 24 -14.52 9.33 -6.54
N LEU A 25 -15.18 8.36 -5.90
CA LEU A 25 -16.60 8.08 -6.10
C LEU A 25 -17.49 9.22 -5.60
N LEU A 26 -17.21 9.75 -4.40
CA LEU A 26 -17.92 10.90 -3.83
C LEU A 26 -17.78 12.13 -4.73
N ARG A 27 -16.57 12.41 -5.25
CA ARG A 27 -16.36 13.50 -6.22
C ARG A 27 -17.08 13.28 -7.56
N SER A 28 -17.39 12.03 -7.91
CA SER A 28 -18.24 11.68 -9.04
C SER A 28 -19.75 11.71 -8.73
N GLY A 29 -20.15 12.07 -7.50
CA GLY A 29 -21.55 12.18 -7.09
C GLY A 29 -22.19 10.84 -6.71
N ILE A 30 -21.39 9.80 -6.48
CA ILE A 30 -21.85 8.48 -6.03
C ILE A 30 -21.94 8.47 -4.50
N ARG A 31 -23.05 7.99 -3.93
CA ARG A 31 -23.20 7.81 -2.47
C ARG A 31 -22.35 6.64 -2.01
N VAL A 32 -21.55 6.85 -0.96
CA VAL A 32 -20.63 5.84 -0.44
C VAL A 32 -20.77 5.70 1.07
N THR A 33 -21.04 4.47 1.51
CA THR A 33 -20.86 4.07 2.91
C THR A 33 -19.50 3.39 3.05
N LEU A 34 -18.60 3.98 3.83
CA LEU A 34 -17.30 3.41 4.18
C LEU A 34 -17.37 2.75 5.55
N VAL A 35 -16.96 1.49 5.63
CA VAL A 35 -16.98 0.68 6.85
C VAL A 35 -15.55 0.43 7.30
N GLU A 36 -15.20 0.81 8.53
CA GLU A 36 -13.87 0.58 9.09
C GLU A 36 -13.98 0.03 10.51
N ARG A 37 -13.19 -1.02 10.80
CA ARG A 37 -13.21 -1.70 12.11
C ARG A 37 -12.53 -0.93 13.23
N SER A 38 -11.71 0.05 12.89
CA SER A 38 -10.99 0.92 13.81
C SER A 38 -11.76 2.23 13.97
N THR A 39 -11.69 2.85 15.15
CA THR A 39 -12.25 4.19 15.43
C THR A 39 -11.19 5.28 15.33
N GLY A 40 -10.13 5.02 14.58
CA GLY A 40 -8.97 5.90 14.45
C GLY A 40 -7.79 5.22 13.76
N PHE A 41 -6.87 6.04 13.22
CA PHE A 41 -5.71 5.58 12.44
C PHE A 41 -4.42 5.42 13.27
N HIS A 42 -4.54 5.17 14.58
CA HIS A 42 -3.39 5.04 15.50
C HIS A 42 -2.62 3.72 15.37
N ARG A 43 -2.94 2.87 14.40
CA ARG A 43 -2.23 1.60 14.20
C ARG A 43 -0.87 1.84 13.55
N ASP A 44 0.10 1.03 13.96
CA ASP A 44 1.38 0.92 13.25
C ASP A 44 1.16 0.24 11.92
N PHE A 45 0.92 1.03 10.88
CA PHE A 45 0.90 0.53 9.51
C PHE A 45 2.32 0.20 9.04
N HIS A 46 2.46 -0.85 8.23
CA HIS A 46 3.75 -1.45 7.87
C HIS A 46 4.31 -0.96 6.52
N GLY A 47 3.94 0.25 6.08
CA GLY A 47 4.45 0.88 4.86
C GLY A 47 4.48 2.41 4.99
N GLU A 48 5.63 3.02 4.72
CA GLU A 48 5.82 4.48 4.78
C GLU A 48 6.44 5.05 3.50
N LEU A 49 7.04 4.19 2.67
CA LEU A 49 7.66 4.61 1.42
C LEU A 49 6.59 4.70 0.33
N LEU A 50 6.46 5.88 -0.25
CA LEU A 50 5.55 6.20 -1.34
C LEU A 50 6.35 6.52 -2.60
N GLN A 51 6.16 5.73 -3.66
CA GLN A 51 6.83 5.92 -4.93
C GLN A 51 6.22 7.08 -5.73
N PRO A 52 6.91 7.61 -6.75
CA PRO A 52 6.37 8.60 -7.68
C PRO A 52 4.97 8.28 -8.25
N GLY A 53 4.66 7.01 -8.49
CA GLY A 53 3.34 6.57 -8.95
C GLY A 53 2.22 6.87 -7.96
N GLY A 54 2.37 6.49 -6.69
CA GLY A 54 1.39 6.77 -5.64
C GLY A 54 1.36 8.24 -5.23
N GLN A 55 2.51 8.93 -5.24
CA GLN A 55 2.56 10.39 -5.07
C GLN A 55 1.67 11.09 -6.07
N ARG A 56 1.77 10.72 -7.36
CA ARG A 56 0.94 11.29 -8.41
C ARG A 56 -0.55 11.10 -8.16
N VAL A 57 -0.98 9.90 -7.74
CA VAL A 57 -2.40 9.64 -7.44
C VAL A 57 -2.88 10.53 -6.29
N LEU A 58 -2.12 10.65 -5.20
CA LEU A 58 -2.49 11.51 -4.07
C LEU A 58 -2.48 13.00 -4.44
N ASP A 59 -1.58 13.42 -5.32
CA ASP A 59 -1.49 14.79 -5.81
C ASP A 59 -2.68 15.14 -6.72
N GLU A 60 -3.05 14.24 -7.64
CA GLU A 60 -4.27 14.38 -8.47
C GLU A 60 -5.56 14.38 -7.62
N LEU A 61 -5.53 13.74 -6.44
CA LEU A 61 -6.61 13.83 -5.44
C LEU A 61 -6.55 15.10 -4.57
N GLY A 62 -5.44 15.84 -4.59
CA GLY A 62 -5.22 17.03 -3.77
C GLY A 62 -4.92 16.74 -2.30
N THR A 63 -4.49 15.52 -1.96
CA THR A 63 -4.24 15.09 -0.57
C THR A 63 -2.76 14.90 -0.24
N LEU A 64 -1.88 14.87 -1.25
CA LEU A 64 -0.43 14.71 -1.04
C LEU A 64 0.18 15.83 -0.20
N ALA A 65 -0.12 17.09 -0.53
CA ALA A 65 0.46 18.25 0.13
C ALA A 65 0.07 18.32 1.62
N GLY A 66 -1.21 18.10 1.94
CA GLY A 66 -1.70 18.05 3.33
C GLY A 66 -1.05 16.91 4.12
N ALA A 67 -0.85 15.75 3.48
CA ALA A 67 -0.27 14.58 4.15
C ALA A 67 1.21 14.82 4.44
N ALA A 68 1.93 15.39 3.48
CA ALA A 68 3.33 15.78 3.64
C ALA A 68 3.52 16.89 4.70
N ALA A 69 2.59 17.85 4.80
CA ALA A 69 2.63 18.90 5.80
C ALA A 69 2.51 18.39 7.26
N ARG A 70 1.87 17.23 7.46
CA ARG A 70 1.86 16.53 8.76
C ARG A 70 3.21 15.89 9.11
N GLY A 71 4.12 15.81 8.16
CA GLY A 71 5.47 15.29 8.32
C GLY A 71 5.78 14.18 7.33
N ALA A 72 6.87 14.35 6.60
CA ALA A 72 7.46 13.37 5.68
C ALA A 72 8.97 13.57 5.60
N ALA A 73 9.69 12.58 5.07
CA ALA A 73 11.08 12.73 4.67
C ALA A 73 11.24 12.48 3.16
N ILE A 74 12.00 13.34 2.49
CA ILE A 74 12.33 13.20 1.07
C ILE A 74 13.55 12.30 0.95
N LEU A 75 13.42 11.25 0.14
CA LEU A 75 14.50 10.32 -0.15
C LEU A 75 14.86 10.39 -1.64
N ARG A 76 16.11 10.73 -1.95
CA ARG A 76 16.61 10.97 -3.32
C ARG A 76 16.92 9.71 -4.09
N GLY A 77 16.80 8.54 -3.47
CA GLY A 77 17.10 7.29 -4.17
C GLY A 77 17.26 6.09 -3.27
N VAL A 78 17.67 4.99 -3.92
CA VAL A 78 17.90 3.69 -3.28
C VAL A 78 19.34 3.25 -3.54
N GLN A 79 20.02 2.83 -2.48
CA GLN A 79 21.36 2.24 -2.56
C GLN A 79 21.33 0.81 -2.03
N ILE A 80 22.01 -0.11 -2.74
CA ILE A 80 22.30 -1.46 -2.23
C ILE A 80 23.79 -1.50 -1.91
N LEU A 81 24.12 -1.91 -0.68
CA LEU A 81 25.48 -1.94 -0.15
C LEU A 81 25.85 -3.37 0.26
N GLU A 82 27.11 -3.73 0.12
CA GLU A 82 27.71 -4.93 0.71
C GLU A 82 29.08 -4.55 1.28
N ARG A 83 29.28 -4.73 2.59
CA ARG A 83 30.52 -4.32 3.28
C ARG A 83 30.94 -2.87 2.94
N GLU A 84 29.98 -1.95 3.04
CA GLU A 84 30.11 -0.51 2.72
C GLU A 84 30.37 -0.16 1.25
N GLN A 85 30.56 -1.14 0.36
CA GLN A 85 30.66 -0.91 -1.08
C GLN A 85 29.27 -0.74 -1.68
N VAL A 86 29.06 0.35 -2.44
CA VAL A 86 27.80 0.58 -3.17
C VAL A 86 27.76 -0.33 -4.40
N LEU A 87 26.85 -1.30 -4.38
CA LEU A 87 26.63 -2.24 -5.48
C LEU A 87 25.66 -1.70 -6.53
N LEU A 88 24.66 -0.93 -6.09
CA LEU A 88 23.65 -0.32 -6.94
C LEU A 88 23.29 1.03 -6.35
N ASP A 89 23.20 2.04 -7.22
CA ASP A 89 22.69 3.36 -6.88
C ASP A 89 21.61 3.76 -7.89
N ILE A 90 20.38 3.88 -7.40
CA ILE A 90 19.24 4.39 -8.16
C ILE A 90 18.99 5.81 -7.66
N ASP A 91 19.33 6.79 -8.51
CA ASP A 91 19.10 8.20 -8.27
C ASP A 91 17.75 8.64 -8.87
N TYR A 92 16.83 9.06 -8.02
CA TYR A 92 15.49 9.51 -8.41
C TYR A 92 15.50 10.93 -8.95
N GLY A 93 16.54 11.73 -8.68
CA GLY A 93 16.68 13.09 -9.24
C GLY A 93 16.82 13.11 -10.77
N ARG A 94 16.96 11.93 -11.39
CA ARG A 94 16.94 11.73 -12.85
C ARG A 94 15.53 11.54 -13.42
N LEU A 95 14.53 11.36 -12.56
CA LEU A 95 13.13 11.32 -12.97
C LEU A 95 12.60 12.75 -13.18
N PRO A 96 11.58 12.94 -14.03
CA PRO A 96 10.96 14.25 -14.19
C PRO A 96 10.31 14.76 -12.89
N ALA A 97 10.52 16.03 -12.58
CA ALA A 97 9.76 16.74 -11.56
C ALA A 97 8.24 16.72 -11.88
N PRO A 98 7.36 16.83 -10.86
CA PRO A 98 7.67 17.01 -9.43
C PRO A 98 7.96 15.70 -8.67
N TYR A 99 7.83 14.54 -9.31
CA TYR A 99 7.95 13.22 -8.66
C TYR A 99 9.35 12.62 -8.86
N ASP A 100 10.37 13.41 -8.56
CA ASP A 100 11.80 13.10 -8.71
C ASP A 100 12.44 12.54 -7.42
N HIS A 101 11.62 11.98 -6.54
CA HIS A 101 12.03 11.47 -5.24
C HIS A 101 11.03 10.42 -4.70
N LEU A 102 11.48 9.66 -3.70
CA LEU A 102 10.65 8.87 -2.81
C LEU A 102 10.21 9.72 -1.62
N LEU A 103 9.00 9.49 -1.10
CA LEU A 103 8.55 10.07 0.15
C LEU A 103 8.44 8.98 1.22
N ALA A 104 9.18 9.13 2.31
CA ALA A 104 8.87 8.44 3.56
C ALA A 104 7.77 9.24 4.28
N LEU A 105 6.53 8.88 3.98
CA LEU A 105 5.32 9.52 4.46
C LEU A 105 4.57 8.52 5.36
N PRO A 106 4.47 8.76 6.68
CA PRO A 106 3.70 7.90 7.57
C PRO A 106 2.28 7.69 7.05
N GLN A 107 1.88 6.43 6.87
CA GLN A 107 0.59 6.10 6.23
C GLN A 107 -0.60 6.74 6.95
N ARG A 108 -0.55 6.91 8.28
CA ARG A 108 -1.58 7.62 9.05
C ARG A 108 -1.85 9.04 8.51
N HIS A 109 -0.83 9.76 8.02
CA HIS A 109 -1.00 11.11 7.47
C HIS A 109 -1.78 11.05 6.15
N VAL A 110 -1.53 10.04 5.30
CA VAL A 110 -2.29 9.80 4.07
C VAL A 110 -3.74 9.46 4.39
N LEU A 111 -3.99 8.55 5.32
CA LEU A 111 -5.35 8.13 5.69
C LEU A 111 -6.15 9.29 6.31
N GLN A 112 -5.52 10.09 7.18
CA GLN A 112 -6.13 11.27 7.77
C GLN A 112 -6.55 12.29 6.72
N GLU A 113 -5.69 12.58 5.74
CA GLU A 113 -6.04 13.54 4.67
C GLU A 113 -7.11 13.02 3.73
N LEU A 114 -7.04 11.74 3.32
CA LEU A 114 -8.07 11.16 2.46
C LEU A 114 -9.42 11.12 3.19
N LEU A 115 -9.46 10.72 4.46
CA LEU A 115 -10.71 10.69 5.23
C LEU A 115 -11.25 12.10 5.45
N ALA A 116 -10.40 13.07 5.80
CA ALA A 116 -10.81 14.47 5.94
C ALA A 116 -11.41 15.02 4.64
N ALA A 117 -10.81 14.69 3.48
CA ALA A 117 -11.34 15.07 2.18
C ALA A 117 -12.70 14.42 1.86
N CYS A 118 -12.98 13.21 2.36
CA CYS A 118 -14.29 12.56 2.22
C CYS A 118 -15.38 13.24 3.06
N HIS A 119 -15.08 13.65 4.31
CA HIS A 119 -16.07 14.28 5.21
C HIS A 119 -16.66 15.59 4.66
N GLY A 120 -15.95 16.28 3.77
CA GLY A 120 -16.45 17.51 3.13
C GLY A 120 -17.40 17.29 1.95
N LEU A 121 -17.69 16.04 1.58
CA LEU A 121 -18.45 15.72 0.36
C LEU A 121 -19.86 15.17 0.68
N PRO A 122 -20.87 15.53 -0.12
CA PRO A 122 -22.21 14.98 0.03
C PRO A 122 -22.24 13.49 -0.30
N GLY A 123 -23.16 12.75 0.32
CA GLY A 123 -23.33 11.31 0.08
C GLY A 123 -22.29 10.42 0.75
N PHE A 124 -21.45 10.97 1.65
CA PHE A 124 -20.52 10.19 2.44
C PHE A 124 -21.11 9.77 3.79
N THR A 125 -21.07 8.46 4.06
CA THR A 125 -21.39 7.88 5.36
C THR A 125 -20.19 7.08 5.86
N ALA A 126 -19.75 7.34 7.08
CA ALA A 126 -18.64 6.60 7.71
C ALA A 126 -19.16 5.77 8.89
N LEU A 127 -18.95 4.45 8.82
CA LEU A 127 -19.22 3.49 9.90
C LEU A 127 -17.89 3.05 10.53
N GLU A 128 -17.37 3.90 11.41
CA GLU A 128 -16.15 3.61 12.19
C GLU A 128 -16.43 2.63 13.34
N GLY A 129 -15.45 1.80 13.69
CA GLY A 129 -15.63 0.71 14.65
C GLY A 129 -16.47 -0.48 14.15
N HIS A 130 -16.92 -0.46 12.89
CA HIS A 130 -17.80 -1.49 12.32
C HIS A 130 -17.02 -2.57 11.56
N ARG A 131 -17.49 -3.81 11.64
CA ARG A 131 -16.86 -4.96 10.96
C ARG A 131 -17.87 -5.67 10.07
N ILE A 132 -17.49 -5.99 8.84
CA ILE A 132 -18.31 -6.86 8.00
C ILE A 132 -18.56 -8.20 8.70
N ALA A 133 -19.82 -8.62 8.73
CA ALA A 133 -20.29 -9.87 9.28
C ALA A 133 -20.70 -10.83 8.16
N ALA A 134 -21.43 -10.34 7.16
CA ALA A 134 -21.93 -11.12 6.02
C ALA A 134 -22.06 -10.25 4.76
N LEU A 135 -22.04 -10.90 3.60
CA LEU A 135 -22.50 -10.32 2.33
C LEU A 135 -24.01 -10.57 2.19
N LEU A 136 -24.73 -9.63 1.61
CA LEU A 136 -26.15 -9.78 1.30
C LEU A 136 -26.29 -10.40 -0.08
N GLU A 137 -26.78 -11.63 -0.13
CA GLU A 137 -27.11 -12.34 -1.36
C GLU A 137 -28.49 -12.99 -1.16
N LYS A 138 -29.35 -12.97 -2.18
CA LYS A 138 -30.66 -13.65 -2.10
C LYS A 138 -30.52 -15.15 -1.91
N ARG A 139 -29.52 -15.72 -2.59
CA ARG A 139 -29.08 -17.12 -2.54
C ARG A 139 -27.56 -17.17 -2.75
N PRO A 140 -26.85 -18.19 -2.24
CA PRO A 140 -25.42 -18.32 -2.48
C PRO A 140 -25.07 -18.23 -3.97
N GLY A 141 -24.20 -17.29 -4.33
CA GLY A 141 -23.75 -17.07 -5.72
C GLY A 141 -24.69 -16.21 -6.58
N SER A 142 -25.78 -15.67 -6.00
CA SER A 142 -26.55 -14.58 -6.63
C SER A 142 -25.82 -13.24 -6.48
N PRO A 143 -26.19 -12.19 -7.24
CA PRO A 143 -25.59 -10.87 -7.10
C PRO A 143 -25.54 -10.38 -5.65
N CYS A 144 -24.43 -9.78 -5.26
CA CYS A 144 -24.30 -9.16 -3.95
C CYS A 144 -25.09 -7.84 -3.93
N GLU A 145 -25.99 -7.70 -2.97
CA GLU A 145 -26.91 -6.56 -2.81
C GLU A 145 -26.52 -5.67 -1.61
N GLY A 146 -25.35 -5.88 -1.02
CA GLY A 146 -24.84 -5.13 0.12
C GLY A 146 -24.13 -5.99 1.16
N ALA A 147 -24.03 -5.49 2.40
CA ALA A 147 -23.35 -6.17 3.50
C ALA A 147 -24.06 -5.95 4.84
N VAL A 148 -23.93 -6.93 5.74
CA VAL A 148 -24.24 -6.75 7.16
C VAL A 148 -22.95 -6.43 7.89
N VAL A 149 -22.96 -5.36 8.68
CA VAL A 149 -21.82 -4.93 9.49
C VAL A 149 -22.23 -4.86 10.96
N HIS A 150 -21.31 -5.18 11.86
CA HIS A 150 -21.55 -5.10 13.30
C HIS A 150 -20.76 -3.95 13.90
N GLY A 151 -21.45 -3.10 14.67
CA GLY A 151 -20.85 -2.03 15.45
C GLY A 151 -20.06 -2.53 16.67
N PRO A 152 -19.47 -1.63 17.47
CA PRO A 152 -18.68 -1.97 18.66
C PRO A 152 -19.44 -2.78 19.71
N ASP A 153 -20.74 -2.54 19.84
CA ASP A 153 -21.69 -3.23 20.72
C ASP A 153 -22.27 -4.52 20.11
N ARG A 154 -21.77 -4.93 18.93
CA ARG A 154 -22.28 -6.02 18.10
C ARG A 154 -23.68 -5.79 17.54
N THR A 155 -24.18 -4.55 17.57
CA THR A 155 -25.45 -4.22 16.92
C THR A 155 -25.29 -4.34 15.40
N PRO A 156 -26.17 -5.11 14.73
CA PRO A 156 -26.11 -5.27 13.28
C PRO A 156 -26.70 -4.04 12.57
N VAL A 157 -25.98 -3.58 11.56
CA VAL A 157 -26.40 -2.58 10.58
C VAL A 157 -26.38 -3.25 9.20
N THR A 158 -27.50 -3.16 8.48
CA THR A 158 -27.63 -3.66 7.12
C THR A 158 -27.35 -2.51 6.15
N VAL A 159 -26.33 -2.64 5.32
CA VAL A 159 -26.00 -1.65 4.29
C VAL A 159 -26.36 -2.25 2.93
N ARG A 160 -27.45 -1.79 2.32
CA ARG A 160 -27.79 -2.13 0.93
C ARG A 160 -26.95 -1.28 -0.02
N ALA A 161 -26.39 -1.95 -1.02
CA ALA A 161 -25.58 -1.29 -2.03
C ALA A 161 -25.66 -2.00 -3.37
N ALA A 162 -25.56 -1.24 -4.46
CA ALA A 162 -25.44 -1.81 -5.80
C ALA A 162 -24.09 -2.53 -5.99
N VAL A 163 -23.04 -2.07 -5.30
CA VAL A 163 -21.73 -2.74 -5.26
C VAL A 163 -21.14 -2.72 -3.84
N VAL A 164 -20.62 -3.86 -3.40
CA VAL A 164 -19.71 -3.97 -2.25
C VAL A 164 -18.26 -4.01 -2.76
N VAL A 165 -17.40 -3.18 -2.20
CA VAL A 165 -15.96 -3.18 -2.48
C VAL A 165 -15.20 -3.67 -1.26
N GLY A 166 -14.56 -4.84 -1.37
CA GLY A 166 -13.66 -5.36 -0.35
C GLY A 166 -12.29 -4.68 -0.44
N ALA A 167 -12.00 -3.75 0.47
CA ALA A 167 -10.72 -3.06 0.60
C ALA A 167 -10.07 -3.31 1.99
N ASP A 168 -10.42 -4.44 2.61
CA ASP A 168 -10.11 -4.82 4.00
C ASP A 168 -8.77 -5.58 4.17
N GLY A 169 -7.90 -5.45 3.17
CA GLY A 169 -6.49 -5.83 3.22
C GLY A 169 -6.21 -7.33 3.12
N ARG A 170 -4.98 -7.72 3.48
CA ARG A 170 -4.44 -9.08 3.25
C ARG A 170 -5.31 -10.21 3.80
N PHE A 171 -5.90 -9.99 4.97
CA PHE A 171 -6.77 -10.94 5.67
C PHE A 171 -8.25 -10.67 5.38
N SER A 172 -8.56 -10.19 4.17
CA SER A 172 -9.88 -9.77 3.74
C SER A 172 -10.95 -10.78 4.16
N LYS A 173 -11.83 -10.32 5.05
CA LYS A 173 -13.02 -11.05 5.44
C LYS A 173 -14.06 -10.98 4.33
N THR A 174 -14.11 -9.86 3.58
CA THR A 174 -14.96 -9.72 2.40
C THR A 174 -14.69 -10.81 1.37
N ARG A 175 -13.41 -11.01 1.01
CA ARG A 175 -12.97 -12.10 0.11
C ARG A 175 -13.37 -13.48 0.65
N ALA A 176 -13.12 -13.72 1.94
CA ALA A 176 -13.44 -15.00 2.58
C ALA A 176 -14.96 -15.29 2.59
N LEU A 177 -15.79 -14.29 2.89
CA LEU A 177 -17.25 -14.39 2.86
C LEU A 177 -17.78 -14.66 1.46
N ALA A 178 -17.12 -14.14 0.43
CA ALA A 178 -17.41 -14.46 -0.96
C ALA A 178 -16.92 -15.86 -1.38
N GLY A 179 -16.23 -16.60 -0.52
CA GLY A 179 -15.66 -17.91 -0.88
C GLY A 179 -14.57 -17.83 -1.96
N ILE A 180 -13.92 -16.68 -2.11
CA ILE A 180 -12.83 -16.48 -3.06
C ILE A 180 -11.52 -16.90 -2.39
N ASP A 181 -10.79 -17.84 -3.01
CA ASP A 181 -9.49 -18.25 -2.49
C ASP A 181 -8.44 -17.13 -2.64
N ALA A 182 -7.63 -16.93 -1.62
CA ALA A 182 -6.60 -15.91 -1.60
C ALA A 182 -5.44 -16.22 -2.58
N GLY A 183 -5.28 -17.46 -3.03
CA GLY A 183 -4.17 -17.88 -3.88
C GLY A 183 -2.81 -17.63 -3.22
N ARG A 184 -2.65 -18.06 -1.96
CA ARG A 184 -1.42 -17.84 -1.19
C ARG A 184 -0.20 -18.39 -1.92
N CYS A 185 0.82 -17.55 -2.06
CA CYS A 185 2.12 -17.88 -2.65
C CYS A 185 3.19 -17.89 -1.55
N THR A 186 3.88 -19.02 -1.39
CA THR A 186 4.95 -19.19 -0.38
C THR A 186 6.32 -18.64 -0.83
N SER A 187 6.39 -17.92 -1.96
CA SER A 187 7.64 -17.49 -2.58
C SER A 187 8.45 -16.46 -1.76
N PHE A 188 7.95 -16.01 -0.61
CA PHE A 188 8.59 -15.04 0.28
C PHE A 188 8.75 -15.55 1.72
N ALA A 189 9.09 -16.83 1.91
CA ALA A 189 9.32 -17.42 3.24
C ALA A 189 10.58 -16.85 3.94
N ARG A 190 10.46 -15.62 4.45
CA ARG A 190 11.46 -14.92 5.26
C ARG A 190 10.78 -14.22 6.42
N ASP A 191 11.42 -14.24 7.58
CA ASP A 191 10.98 -13.45 8.71
C ASP A 191 11.42 -12.01 8.47
N VAL A 192 10.51 -11.04 8.67
CA VAL A 192 10.87 -9.62 8.57
C VAL A 192 10.69 -8.98 9.93
N VAL A 193 11.76 -8.42 10.47
CA VAL A 193 11.77 -7.71 11.74
C VAL A 193 11.84 -6.22 11.47
N ARG A 194 10.93 -5.44 12.06
CA ARG A 194 10.90 -3.98 11.93
C ARG A 194 11.03 -3.30 13.28
N PHE A 195 11.75 -2.19 13.32
CA PHE A 195 11.75 -1.24 14.42
C PHE A 195 12.15 0.15 13.90
N SER A 196 12.13 1.16 14.76
CA SER A 196 12.60 2.49 14.40
C SER A 196 13.42 3.10 15.53
N LEU A 197 14.41 3.91 15.18
CA LEU A 197 15.30 4.59 16.11
C LEU A 197 15.18 6.10 15.93
N HIS A 198 15.20 6.86 17.03
CA HIS A 198 15.45 8.29 16.97
C HIS A 198 16.90 8.52 16.52
N ALA A 199 17.05 9.24 15.42
CA ALA A 199 18.32 9.39 14.70
C ALA A 199 18.50 10.84 14.22
N LYS A 200 18.33 11.79 15.15
CA LYS A 200 18.49 13.22 14.89
C LYS A 200 19.87 13.51 14.27
N CYS A 201 19.89 14.32 13.22
CA CYS A 201 21.09 14.69 12.46
C CYS A 201 21.86 13.52 11.83
N ARG A 202 21.25 12.33 11.69
CA ARG A 202 21.85 11.16 11.03
C ARG A 202 21.11 10.69 9.77
N ALA A 203 20.20 11.52 9.26
CA ALA A 203 19.46 11.23 8.04
C ALA A 203 20.41 11.11 6.84
N THR A 204 20.15 10.15 5.96
CA THR A 204 20.98 9.90 4.77
C THR A 204 20.37 10.46 3.48
N GLY A 205 19.09 10.84 3.53
CA GLY A 205 18.28 11.22 2.39
C GLY A 205 18.03 10.10 1.39
N ARG A 206 18.24 8.83 1.77
CA ARG A 206 18.17 7.67 0.86
C ARG A 206 17.63 6.44 1.57
N VAL A 207 17.05 5.51 0.80
CA VAL A 207 16.84 4.13 1.24
C VAL A 207 18.15 3.38 1.04
N ARG A 208 18.67 2.74 2.08
CA ARG A 208 19.89 1.92 2.03
C ARG A 208 19.57 0.47 2.37
N VAL A 209 19.98 -0.45 1.51
CA VAL A 209 19.84 -1.89 1.71
C VAL A 209 21.21 -2.49 1.92
N HIS A 210 21.51 -2.87 3.16
CA HIS A 210 22.76 -3.53 3.55
C HIS A 210 22.59 -5.04 3.36
N ARG A 211 23.25 -5.59 2.36
CA ARG A 211 23.21 -7.01 2.02
C ARG A 211 24.21 -7.80 2.87
N GLY A 212 23.73 -8.87 3.48
CA GLY A 212 24.54 -9.94 4.07
C GLY A 212 24.43 -11.23 3.26
N PRO A 213 25.13 -12.31 3.65
CA PRO A 213 25.09 -13.59 2.94
C PRO A 213 23.67 -14.17 2.82
N ASP A 214 22.89 -14.14 3.91
CA ASP A 214 21.53 -14.71 3.97
C ASP A 214 20.46 -13.75 4.53
N SER A 215 20.88 -12.53 4.89
CA SER A 215 20.05 -11.48 5.46
C SER A 215 20.23 -10.15 4.72
N ALA A 216 19.27 -9.24 4.89
CA ALA A 216 19.39 -7.88 4.38
C ALA A 216 18.74 -6.90 5.35
N VAL A 217 19.40 -5.78 5.60
CA VAL A 217 18.89 -4.71 6.47
C VAL A 217 18.60 -3.49 5.62
N LEU A 218 17.32 -3.16 5.47
CA LEU A 218 16.87 -1.93 4.84
C LEU A 218 16.74 -0.84 5.90
N VAL A 219 17.33 0.33 5.64
CA VAL A 219 17.26 1.52 6.49
C VAL A 219 16.81 2.70 5.65
N HIS A 220 15.86 3.48 6.14
CA HIS A 220 15.48 4.75 5.53
C HIS A 220 15.09 5.77 6.58
N ASP A 221 15.23 7.05 6.24
CA ASP A 221 14.78 8.14 7.11
C ASP A 221 13.25 8.18 7.14
N THR A 222 12.69 8.57 8.28
CA THR A 222 11.25 8.75 8.47
C THR A 222 10.96 9.84 9.50
N HIS A 223 9.73 10.31 9.52
CA HIS A 223 9.30 11.43 10.35
C HIS A 223 8.81 11.00 11.76
N PRO A 224 9.10 11.75 12.83
CA PRO A 224 10.04 12.89 12.93
C PRO A 224 11.44 12.43 13.37
N ASP A 225 12.50 12.84 12.67
CA ASP A 225 13.91 12.59 13.02
C ASP A 225 14.23 11.13 13.40
N ARG A 226 13.61 10.18 12.71
CA ARG A 226 13.81 8.75 12.93
C ARG A 226 14.41 8.08 11.70
N ILE A 227 14.96 6.89 11.93
CA ILE A 227 15.17 5.91 10.88
C ILE A 227 14.26 4.70 11.13
N SER A 228 13.73 4.15 10.05
CA SER A 228 13.02 2.88 10.04
C SER A 228 13.99 1.80 9.60
N VAL A 229 14.07 0.72 10.36
CA VAL A 229 14.92 -0.43 10.07
C VAL A 229 14.03 -1.63 9.80
N VAL A 230 14.22 -2.25 8.65
CA VAL A 230 13.53 -3.46 8.21
C VAL A 230 14.56 -4.53 7.92
N TRP A 231 14.61 -5.55 8.76
CA TRP A 231 15.57 -6.63 8.68
C TRP A 231 14.91 -7.90 8.17
N ALA A 232 15.31 -8.32 6.98
CA ALA A 232 14.87 -9.57 6.37
C ALA A 232 15.83 -10.70 6.72
N LEU A 233 15.28 -11.76 7.32
CA LEU A 233 15.98 -12.94 7.81
C LEU A 233 15.45 -14.20 7.12
N PRO A 234 16.24 -15.28 7.04
CA PRO A 234 15.71 -16.60 6.73
C PRO A 234 14.52 -16.95 7.66
N HIS A 235 13.58 -17.75 7.16
CA HIS A 235 12.42 -18.16 7.96
C HIS A 235 12.85 -18.83 9.28
N GLY A 236 12.19 -18.47 10.38
CA GLY A 236 12.55 -18.91 11.73
C GLY A 236 13.75 -18.18 12.35
N GLY A 237 14.45 -17.32 11.59
CA GLY A 237 15.63 -16.60 12.07
C GLY A 237 15.34 -15.54 13.14
N ALA A 238 14.13 -14.96 13.15
CA ALA A 238 13.73 -13.99 14.17
C ALA A 238 13.32 -14.68 15.49
N ARG A 239 12.88 -15.93 15.42
CA ARG A 239 12.43 -16.75 16.56
C ARG A 239 13.38 -17.90 16.90
N ALA A 240 14.58 -17.93 16.32
CA ALA A 240 15.55 -18.97 16.56
C ALA A 240 15.80 -19.09 18.08
N ALA A 241 15.61 -20.29 18.61
CA ALA A 241 15.69 -20.56 20.04
C ALA A 241 17.02 -20.05 20.62
N GLY A 242 16.96 -19.24 21.68
CA GLY A 242 18.14 -18.72 22.39
C GLY A 242 18.66 -17.35 21.94
N ARG A 243 18.07 -16.72 20.91
CA ARG A 243 18.47 -15.34 20.52
C ARG A 243 18.00 -14.31 21.54
N GLY A 244 18.95 -13.70 22.24
CA GLY A 244 18.70 -12.54 23.09
C GLY A 244 18.77 -11.22 22.30
N ILE A 245 18.18 -10.16 22.85
CA ILE A 245 18.26 -8.81 22.27
C ILE A 245 19.72 -8.32 22.13
N GLY A 246 20.62 -8.79 23.00
CA GLY A 246 22.05 -8.49 22.92
C GLY A 246 22.73 -9.05 21.67
N ASP A 247 22.35 -10.24 21.22
CA ASP A 247 22.86 -10.83 19.97
C ASP A 247 22.38 -10.03 18.75
N ILE A 248 21.09 -9.71 18.74
CA ILE A 248 20.46 -8.90 17.69
C ILE A 248 21.16 -7.55 17.57
N ARG A 249 21.41 -6.88 18.70
CA ARG A 249 22.15 -5.61 18.73
C ARG A 249 23.56 -5.72 18.18
N ARG A 250 24.31 -6.74 18.59
CA ARG A 250 25.69 -6.93 18.10
C ARG A 250 25.73 -7.14 16.59
N GLU A 251 24.84 -7.98 16.06
CA GLU A 251 24.78 -8.22 14.62
C GLU A 251 24.37 -6.96 13.85
N LEU A 252 23.30 -6.29 14.28
CA LEU A 252 22.85 -5.05 13.65
C LEU A 252 23.92 -3.95 13.73
N ALA A 253 24.66 -3.84 14.84
CA ALA A 253 25.76 -2.90 14.97
C ALA A 253 26.93 -3.22 14.03
N GLY A 254 27.17 -4.51 13.72
CA GLY A 254 28.14 -4.92 12.71
C GLY A 254 27.69 -4.57 11.28
N ILE A 255 26.38 -4.63 11.00
CA ILE A 255 25.81 -4.29 9.68
C ILE A 255 25.66 -2.76 9.51
N LEU A 256 25.32 -2.07 10.60
CA LEU A 256 24.99 -0.65 10.68
C LEU A 256 25.90 0.07 11.71
N PRO A 257 27.22 0.12 11.48
CA PRO A 257 28.17 0.69 12.45
C PRO A 257 27.85 2.15 12.78
N GLN A 258 27.36 2.91 11.80
CA GLN A 258 26.91 4.30 11.94
C GLN A 258 25.73 4.51 12.91
N TYR A 259 25.02 3.45 13.31
CA TYR A 259 23.91 3.48 14.25
C TYR A 259 24.14 2.59 15.49
N ALA A 260 25.36 2.07 15.68
CA ALA A 260 25.68 1.12 16.74
C ALA A 260 25.37 1.65 18.15
N ASP A 261 25.67 2.92 18.41
CA ASP A 261 25.35 3.62 19.65
C ASP A 261 23.83 3.78 19.86
N LEU A 262 23.08 4.11 18.80
CA LEU A 262 21.61 4.22 18.86
C LEU A 262 20.94 2.87 19.10
N LEU A 263 21.42 1.83 18.42
CA LEU A 263 21.00 0.44 18.66
C LEU A 263 21.30 0.05 20.11
N HIS A 264 22.45 0.47 20.66
CA HIS A 264 22.80 0.19 22.04
C HIS A 264 21.87 0.90 23.05
N ALA A 265 21.54 2.16 22.77
CA ALA A 265 20.79 3.01 23.68
C ALA A 265 19.27 2.77 23.65
N GLN A 266 18.71 2.46 22.47
CA GLN A 266 17.25 2.49 22.25
C GLN A 266 16.63 1.10 22.04
N LEU A 267 17.42 0.07 21.73
CA LEU A 267 16.91 -1.29 21.55
C LEU A 267 17.14 -2.09 22.83
N GLY A 268 16.17 -2.07 23.74
CA GLY A 268 16.30 -2.61 25.09
C GLY A 268 15.81 -4.05 25.23
N SER A 269 14.80 -4.44 24.46
CA SER A 269 14.12 -5.72 24.59
C SER A 269 13.59 -6.26 23.27
N MET A 270 13.15 -7.52 23.27
CA MET A 270 12.46 -8.11 22.12
C MET A 270 11.11 -7.43 21.82
N ALA A 271 10.51 -6.73 22.80
CA ALA A 271 9.24 -6.02 22.60
C ALA A 271 9.40 -4.77 21.71
N ASP A 272 10.63 -4.28 21.55
CA ASP A 272 10.95 -3.18 20.64
C ASP A 272 10.99 -3.62 19.17
N LEU A 273 10.87 -4.93 18.91
CA LEU A 273 10.91 -5.54 17.59
C LEU A 273 9.52 -6.01 17.16
N THR A 274 9.12 -5.62 15.96
CA THR A 274 7.89 -6.11 15.33
C THR A 274 8.22 -7.17 14.28
N VAL A 275 7.80 -8.41 14.49
CA VAL A 275 7.92 -9.47 13.47
C VAL A 275 6.71 -9.42 12.53
N LEU A 276 6.97 -9.22 11.25
CA LEU A 276 5.97 -9.17 10.19
C LEU A 276 5.81 -10.54 9.56
N ASP A 277 4.55 -10.97 9.43
CA ASP A 277 4.18 -12.08 8.56
C ASP A 277 4.18 -11.61 7.11
N VAL A 278 5.15 -12.11 6.34
CA VAL A 278 5.31 -11.81 4.93
C VAL A 278 4.78 -12.97 4.12
N SER A 279 3.59 -12.75 3.54
CA SER A 279 3.02 -13.65 2.55
C SER A 279 2.51 -12.84 1.36
N ALA A 280 2.74 -13.39 0.16
CA ALA A 280 2.08 -12.93 -1.04
C ALA A 280 0.85 -13.78 -1.30
N SER A 281 -0.18 -13.19 -1.88
CA SER A 281 -1.46 -13.81 -2.20
C SER A 281 -1.94 -13.22 -3.50
N HIS A 282 -2.46 -14.04 -4.40
CA HIS A 282 -3.00 -13.57 -5.68
C HIS A 282 -4.31 -14.31 -5.95
N ALA A 283 -5.43 -13.67 -5.62
CA ALA A 283 -6.74 -14.22 -5.93
C ALA A 283 -6.90 -14.33 -7.46
N ARG A 284 -7.51 -15.41 -7.92
CA ARG A 284 -7.80 -15.62 -9.35
C ARG A 284 -9.02 -14.84 -9.83
N GLU A 285 -9.92 -14.52 -8.91
CA GLU A 285 -11.19 -13.86 -9.14
C GLU A 285 -11.24 -12.61 -8.25
N TRP A 286 -11.46 -11.44 -8.84
CA TRP A 286 -11.53 -10.17 -8.12
C TRP A 286 -12.93 -9.56 -8.17
N VAL A 287 -13.79 -10.07 -9.03
CA VAL A 287 -15.05 -9.44 -9.43
C VAL A 287 -16.16 -10.48 -9.51
N ARG A 288 -17.34 -10.14 -8.99
CA ARG A 288 -18.63 -10.80 -9.20
C ARG A 288 -19.73 -9.76 -9.39
N ASP A 289 -20.94 -10.21 -9.71
CA ASP A 289 -22.11 -9.32 -9.74
C ASP A 289 -22.28 -8.64 -8.38
N GLY A 290 -22.19 -7.30 -8.36
CA GLY A 290 -22.30 -6.50 -7.14
C GLY A 290 -21.13 -6.60 -6.15
N LEU A 291 -20.00 -7.23 -6.50
CA LEU A 291 -18.85 -7.37 -5.59
C LEU A 291 -17.51 -7.19 -6.32
N VAL A 292 -16.62 -6.38 -5.73
CA VAL A 292 -15.24 -6.19 -6.24
C VAL A 292 -14.22 -6.22 -5.11
N LEU A 293 -13.06 -6.84 -5.33
CA LEU A 293 -11.90 -6.83 -4.45
C LEU A 293 -10.88 -5.76 -4.90
N LEU A 294 -10.35 -5.00 -3.93
CA LEU A 294 -9.46 -3.86 -4.15
C LEU A 294 -8.18 -3.94 -3.30
N GLY A 295 -7.03 -3.77 -3.95
CA GLY A 295 -5.71 -3.76 -3.31
C GLY A 295 -5.37 -5.10 -2.64
N ASP A 296 -4.85 -5.05 -1.41
CA ASP A 296 -4.41 -6.21 -0.63
C ASP A 296 -5.50 -7.29 -0.41
N SER A 297 -6.78 -6.97 -0.61
CA SER A 297 -7.84 -7.99 -0.59
C SER A 297 -7.85 -8.88 -1.84
N ALA A 298 -7.36 -8.39 -2.98
CA ALA A 298 -7.26 -9.12 -4.23
C ALA A 298 -5.85 -9.70 -4.44
N HIS A 299 -4.82 -8.93 -4.11
CA HIS A 299 -3.43 -9.33 -4.31
C HIS A 299 -2.52 -8.68 -3.26
N THR A 300 -1.61 -9.46 -2.66
CA THR A 300 -0.60 -8.98 -1.73
C THR A 300 0.79 -9.28 -2.26
N HIS A 301 1.71 -8.35 -2.03
CA HIS A 301 3.07 -8.40 -2.54
C HIS A 301 4.11 -8.55 -1.44
N GLY A 302 5.32 -8.97 -1.83
CA GLY A 302 6.45 -8.98 -0.91
C GLY A 302 6.81 -7.55 -0.47
N PRO A 303 7.53 -7.39 0.66
CA PRO A 303 7.90 -6.07 1.20
C PRO A 303 8.97 -5.36 0.35
N ILE A 304 9.62 -6.07 -0.58
CA ILE A 304 10.72 -5.53 -1.37
C ILE A 304 10.20 -4.49 -2.37
N GLY A 305 10.82 -3.31 -2.35
CA GLY A 305 10.55 -2.23 -3.29
C GLY A 305 9.39 -1.31 -2.91
N ALA A 306 8.75 -1.53 -1.75
CA ALA A 306 7.69 -0.68 -1.20
C ALA A 306 6.60 -0.32 -2.22
N GLN A 307 6.02 -1.32 -2.88
CA GLN A 307 5.04 -1.12 -3.96
C GLN A 307 3.58 -1.23 -3.50
N GLY A 308 3.32 -1.68 -2.27
CA GLY A 308 1.97 -2.02 -1.82
C GLY A 308 0.99 -0.85 -1.83
N ILE A 309 1.39 0.29 -1.23
CA ILE A 309 0.54 1.50 -1.20
C ILE A 309 0.34 2.06 -2.61
N ASP A 310 1.40 2.10 -3.42
CA ASP A 310 1.32 2.57 -4.80
C ASP A 310 0.36 1.75 -5.65
N LEU A 311 0.43 0.41 -5.56
CA LEU A 311 -0.49 -0.48 -6.26
C LEU A 311 -1.93 -0.30 -5.77
N ALA A 312 -2.14 -0.22 -4.46
CA ALA A 312 -3.44 0.04 -3.86
C ALA A 312 -4.09 1.33 -4.37
N LEU A 313 -3.32 2.42 -4.45
CA LEU A 313 -3.80 3.72 -4.98
C LEU A 313 -4.10 3.64 -6.48
N GLN A 314 -3.26 2.97 -7.27
CA GLN A 314 -3.48 2.79 -8.70
C GLN A 314 -4.68 1.88 -8.99
N ASP A 315 -4.90 0.85 -8.19
CA ASP A 315 -6.05 -0.03 -8.33
C ASP A 315 -7.35 0.74 -8.07
N ALA A 316 -7.36 1.61 -7.05
CA ALA A 316 -8.49 2.50 -6.80
C ALA A 316 -8.76 3.42 -8.00
N ALA A 317 -7.70 4.02 -8.57
CA ALA A 317 -7.81 4.89 -9.73
C ALA A 317 -8.27 4.13 -10.99
N ALA A 318 -7.91 2.85 -11.13
CA ALA A 318 -8.35 2.01 -12.23
C ALA A 318 -9.79 1.52 -12.08
N LEU A 319 -10.23 1.23 -10.85
CA LEU A 319 -11.58 0.76 -10.55
C LEU A 319 -12.61 1.89 -10.62
N HIS A 320 -12.25 3.11 -10.23
CA HIS A 320 -13.13 4.29 -10.22
C HIS A 320 -13.95 4.48 -11.52
N PRO A 321 -13.35 4.60 -12.72
CA PRO A 321 -14.12 4.81 -13.95
C PRO A 321 -15.02 3.63 -14.30
N VAL A 322 -14.61 2.41 -13.95
CA VAL A 322 -15.38 1.19 -14.19
C VAL A 322 -16.65 1.18 -13.33
N LEU A 323 -16.53 1.50 -12.04
CA LEU A 323 -17.67 1.60 -11.13
C LEU A 323 -18.62 2.72 -11.53
N VAL A 324 -18.09 3.91 -11.85
CA VAL A 324 -18.90 5.04 -12.30
C VAL A 324 -19.72 4.64 -13.53
N ALA A 325 -19.11 4.03 -14.55
CA ALA A 325 -19.82 3.59 -15.75
C ALA A 325 -20.88 2.52 -15.46
N ALA A 326 -20.56 1.53 -14.62
CA ALA A 326 -21.47 0.44 -14.29
C ALA A 326 -22.70 0.93 -13.49
N LEU A 327 -22.49 1.84 -12.52
CA LEU A 327 -23.57 2.44 -11.72
C LEU A 327 -24.49 3.33 -12.56
N HIS A 328 -23.94 4.14 -13.47
CA HIS A 328 -24.74 4.97 -14.37
C HIS A 328 -25.60 4.13 -15.35
N ALA A 329 -25.11 2.94 -15.73
CA ALA A 329 -25.87 2.00 -16.54
C ALA A 329 -26.92 1.21 -15.73
N GLY A 330 -26.90 1.27 -14.39
CA GLY A 330 -27.75 0.45 -13.52
C GLY A 330 -27.40 -1.04 -13.55
N GLU A 331 -26.21 -1.40 -14.04
CA GLU A 331 -25.80 -2.79 -14.29
C GLU A 331 -24.40 -3.05 -13.71
N PRO A 332 -24.24 -3.21 -12.39
CA PRO A 332 -22.97 -3.59 -11.76
C PRO A 332 -22.66 -5.09 -11.93
N THR A 333 -22.73 -5.59 -13.16
CA THR A 333 -22.48 -7.00 -13.47
C THR A 333 -20.98 -7.31 -13.49
N ALA A 334 -20.64 -8.56 -13.23
CA ALA A 334 -19.27 -9.08 -13.28
C ALA A 334 -18.62 -8.78 -14.63
N GLN A 335 -19.39 -8.87 -15.73
CA GLN A 335 -18.89 -8.57 -17.07
C GLN A 335 -18.44 -7.10 -17.22
N ARG A 336 -19.22 -6.14 -16.72
CA ARG A 336 -18.85 -4.71 -16.78
C ARG A 336 -17.69 -4.38 -15.86
N LEU A 337 -17.66 -5.03 -14.69
CA LEU A 337 -16.62 -4.85 -13.68
C LEU A 337 -15.30 -5.56 -14.06
N ALA A 338 -15.34 -6.58 -14.92
CA ALA A 338 -14.18 -7.39 -15.32
C ALA A 338 -13.04 -6.57 -15.97
N ALA A 339 -13.37 -5.46 -16.64
CA ALA A 339 -12.39 -4.55 -17.24
C ALA A 339 -11.34 -4.05 -16.22
N TYR A 340 -11.71 -3.91 -14.95
CA TYR A 340 -10.77 -3.59 -13.88
C TYR A 340 -9.78 -4.73 -13.63
N GLN A 341 -10.27 -5.96 -13.47
CA GLN A 341 -9.41 -7.13 -13.22
C GLN A 341 -8.51 -7.41 -14.43
N GLU A 342 -9.04 -7.35 -15.65
CA GLU A 342 -8.30 -7.58 -16.90
C GLU A 342 -7.11 -6.61 -17.05
N ARG A 343 -7.29 -5.37 -16.61
CA ARG A 343 -6.22 -4.37 -16.59
C ARG A 343 -5.22 -4.59 -15.46
N ARG A 344 -5.70 -4.83 -14.24
CA ARG A 344 -4.88 -4.75 -13.02
C ARG A 344 -4.25 -6.07 -12.59
N ALA A 345 -4.85 -7.21 -12.87
CA ALA A 345 -4.26 -8.51 -12.53
C ALA A 345 -2.92 -8.79 -13.24
N PRO A 346 -2.74 -8.48 -14.55
CA PRO A 346 -1.44 -8.59 -15.21
C PRO A 346 -0.39 -7.63 -14.63
N ALA A 347 -0.80 -6.42 -14.26
CA ALA A 347 0.07 -5.42 -13.63
C ALA A 347 0.60 -5.90 -12.27
N ALA A 348 -0.31 -6.33 -11.38
CA ALA A 348 0.02 -6.91 -10.08
C ALA A 348 0.94 -8.15 -10.22
N SER A 349 0.65 -9.02 -11.18
CA SER A 349 1.46 -10.21 -11.47
C SER A 349 2.88 -9.86 -11.95
N ALA A 350 3.03 -8.80 -12.76
CA ALA A 350 4.34 -8.36 -13.23
C ALA A 350 5.20 -7.80 -12.09
N VAL A 351 4.60 -7.04 -11.16
CA VAL A 351 5.30 -6.57 -9.96
C VAL A 351 5.73 -7.74 -9.10
N HIS A 352 4.87 -8.74 -8.88
CA HIS A 352 5.24 -9.95 -8.15
C HIS A 352 6.44 -10.66 -8.78
N ARG A 353 6.44 -10.88 -10.11
CA ARG A 353 7.57 -11.51 -10.82
C ARG A 353 8.86 -10.71 -10.66
N MET A 354 8.78 -9.39 -10.76
CA MET A 354 9.93 -8.50 -10.54
C MET A 354 10.46 -8.63 -9.11
N GLN A 355 9.58 -8.68 -8.11
CA GLN A 355 9.97 -8.87 -6.71
C GLN A 355 10.65 -10.22 -6.47
N VAL A 356 10.18 -11.31 -7.10
CA VAL A 356 10.84 -12.63 -7.01
C VAL A 356 12.27 -12.55 -7.54
N VAL A 357 12.49 -11.88 -8.67
CA VAL A 357 13.85 -11.66 -9.22
C VAL A 357 14.70 -10.79 -8.30
N GLN A 358 14.13 -9.70 -7.75
CA GLN A 358 14.82 -8.82 -6.82
C GLN A 358 15.21 -9.54 -5.52
N THR A 359 14.31 -10.34 -4.94
CA THR A 359 14.60 -11.21 -3.78
C THR A 359 15.77 -12.12 -4.09
N ARG A 360 15.76 -12.81 -5.23
CA ARG A 360 16.86 -13.71 -5.63
C ARG A 360 18.18 -12.97 -5.83
N ALA A 361 18.16 -11.76 -6.38
CA ALA A 361 19.38 -10.95 -6.53
C ALA A 361 19.88 -10.42 -5.17
N MET A 362 18.96 -10.03 -4.29
CA MET A 362 19.25 -9.48 -2.96
C MET A 362 19.81 -10.54 -2.01
N PHE A 363 19.27 -11.75 -2.02
CA PHE A 363 19.67 -12.84 -1.12
C PHE A 363 20.43 -13.97 -1.83
N GLY A 364 20.79 -13.78 -3.10
CA GLY A 364 21.51 -14.76 -3.89
C GLY A 364 23.00 -14.76 -3.53
N GLY A 365 23.49 -15.90 -3.03
CA GLY A 365 24.91 -16.17 -2.87
C GLY A 365 25.65 -16.24 -4.21
N GLY A 366 26.91 -15.86 -4.21
CA GLY A 366 27.83 -16.01 -5.34
C GLY A 366 29.23 -15.53 -4.94
N PRO A 367 30.28 -15.89 -5.71
CA PRO A 367 31.64 -15.48 -5.39
C PRO A 367 31.75 -13.95 -5.26
N PRO A 368 32.58 -13.41 -4.35
CA PRO A 368 32.77 -11.97 -4.16
C PRO A 368 33.11 -11.23 -5.47
N ALA A 369 33.90 -11.87 -6.34
CA ALA A 369 34.24 -11.35 -7.66
C ALA A 369 33.00 -11.19 -8.57
N ALA A 370 32.04 -12.11 -8.50
CA ALA A 370 30.78 -12.02 -9.23
C ALA A 370 29.84 -10.95 -8.66
N ALA A 371 29.88 -10.70 -7.35
CA ALA A 371 29.16 -9.57 -6.74
C ALA A 371 29.70 -8.21 -7.23
N LEU A 372 31.03 -8.06 -7.28
CA LEU A 372 31.68 -6.84 -7.78
C LEU A 372 31.41 -6.60 -9.28
N LEU A 373 31.48 -7.65 -10.10
CA LEU A 373 31.15 -7.53 -11.53
C LEU A 373 29.67 -7.18 -11.74
N ARG A 374 28.75 -7.78 -10.98
CA ARG A 374 27.32 -7.42 -11.01
C ARG A 374 27.09 -5.98 -10.57
N ALA A 375 27.81 -5.50 -9.56
CA ALA A 375 27.73 -4.13 -9.09
C ALA A 375 28.18 -3.12 -10.16
N ARG A 376 29.35 -3.35 -10.78
CA ARG A 376 29.84 -2.52 -11.88
C ARG A 376 28.90 -2.53 -13.07
N ALA A 377 28.40 -3.70 -13.45
CA ALA A 377 27.42 -3.84 -14.53
C ALA A 377 26.11 -3.12 -14.21
N ALA A 378 25.59 -3.25 -12.99
CA ALA A 378 24.36 -2.60 -12.55
C ALA A 378 24.50 -1.06 -12.53
N GLY A 379 25.62 -0.53 -12.02
CA GLY A 379 25.92 0.90 -12.04
C GLY A 379 26.10 1.48 -13.45
N ILE A 380 26.53 0.68 -14.42
CA ILE A 380 26.55 1.07 -15.84
C ILE A 380 25.13 1.07 -16.40
N VAL A 381 24.35 0.01 -16.16
CA VAL A 381 22.97 -0.12 -16.67
C VAL A 381 22.09 1.03 -16.18
N THR A 382 22.17 1.46 -14.91
CA THR A 382 21.38 2.59 -14.39
C THR A 382 21.69 3.94 -15.07
N ARG A 383 22.82 4.04 -15.77
CA ARG A 383 23.22 5.23 -16.55
C ARG A 383 22.84 5.17 -18.03
N THR A 384 22.25 4.07 -18.47
CA THR A 384 21.76 3.92 -19.84
C THR A 384 20.28 4.32 -19.97
N PRO A 385 19.78 4.60 -21.20
CA PRO A 385 18.34 4.77 -21.44
C PRO A 385 17.50 3.56 -20.99
N ILE A 386 18.07 2.35 -21.04
CA ILE A 386 17.43 1.13 -20.56
C ILE A 386 17.26 1.18 -19.04
N GLY A 387 18.31 1.59 -18.31
CA GLY A 387 18.24 1.83 -16.87
C GLY A 387 17.20 2.87 -16.50
N ALA A 388 17.15 3.99 -17.23
CA ALA A 388 16.12 5.03 -17.01
C ALA A 388 14.70 4.48 -17.21
N LYS A 389 14.48 3.64 -18.23
CA LYS A 389 13.19 2.97 -18.48
C LYS A 389 12.81 2.00 -17.35
N ILE A 390 13.79 1.25 -16.82
CA ILE A 390 13.59 0.35 -15.67
C ILE A 390 13.23 1.14 -14.42
N THR A 391 14.00 2.19 -14.10
CA THR A 391 13.74 3.07 -12.96
C THR A 391 12.37 3.72 -13.05
N ARG A 392 11.98 4.22 -14.23
CA ARG A 392 10.65 4.81 -14.45
C ARG A 392 9.52 3.80 -14.21
N ARG A 393 9.69 2.56 -14.67
CA ARG A 393 8.70 1.50 -14.47
C ARG A 393 8.63 1.04 -13.02
N PHE A 394 9.75 1.06 -12.29
CA PHE A 394 9.77 0.79 -10.85
C PHE A 394 9.11 1.92 -10.04
N ALA A 395 9.41 3.17 -10.40
CA ALA A 395 8.93 4.37 -9.71
C ALA A 395 7.43 4.64 -9.94
N HIS A 396 6.91 4.38 -11.15
CA HIS A 396 5.49 4.60 -11.47
C HIS A 396 4.66 3.32 -11.50
N GLY A 397 5.27 2.14 -11.40
CA GLY A 397 4.58 0.85 -11.52
C GLY A 397 4.38 0.39 -12.96
N HIS A 398 3.82 -0.83 -13.10
CA HIS A 398 3.46 -1.39 -14.40
C HIS A 398 2.02 -0.98 -14.75
N ASP A 399 1.84 -0.24 -15.86
CA ASP A 399 0.56 0.40 -16.23
C ASP A 399 0.03 1.35 -15.14
N PRO A 400 0.67 2.52 -14.94
CA PRO A 400 0.19 3.50 -13.97
C PRO A 400 -1.21 3.97 -14.33
N ALA A 401 -2.17 3.77 -13.43
CA ALA A 401 -3.50 4.35 -13.53
C ALA A 401 -3.50 5.77 -12.92
N GLY A 402 -3.97 6.75 -13.68
CA GLY A 402 -4.22 8.11 -13.21
C GLY A 402 -5.68 8.31 -12.81
N VAL A 403 -5.93 9.33 -12.01
CA VAL A 403 -7.27 9.73 -11.56
C VAL A 403 -8.05 10.33 -12.72
N ARG A 404 -9.27 9.82 -12.95
CA ARG A 404 -10.19 10.33 -13.97
C ARG A 404 -10.99 11.52 -13.45
N THR A 405 -10.31 12.66 -13.31
CA THR A 405 -10.89 13.92 -12.79
C THR A 405 -11.99 14.48 -13.69
N ASP A 406 -12.03 14.08 -14.96
CA ASP A 406 -13.12 14.39 -15.90
C ASP A 406 -14.47 13.76 -15.49
N LEU A 407 -14.45 12.72 -14.66
CA LEU A 407 -15.66 12.11 -14.08
C LEU A 407 -16.11 12.79 -12.78
N PHE A 408 -15.41 13.81 -12.30
CA PHE A 408 -15.81 14.53 -11.10
C PHE A 408 -16.93 15.54 -11.40
N THR A 409 -18.03 15.40 -10.69
CA THR A 409 -19.22 16.26 -10.77
C THR A 409 -19.35 17.18 -9.55
N VAL A 410 -18.65 16.84 -8.46
CA VAL A 410 -18.54 17.61 -7.22
C VAL A 410 -17.09 18.04 -7.04
N LEU A 411 -16.85 19.34 -7.06
CA LEU A 411 -15.52 19.89 -6.82
C LEU A 411 -15.44 20.48 -5.40
N PRO A 412 -14.30 20.31 -4.70
CA PRO A 412 -14.06 21.05 -3.47
C PRO A 412 -13.98 22.54 -3.81
N ASP A 413 -14.76 23.39 -3.14
CA ASP A 413 -14.57 24.85 -3.22
C ASP A 413 -13.21 25.21 -2.59
N ARG A 414 -12.62 26.34 -3.02
CA ARG A 414 -11.34 26.87 -2.51
C ARG A 414 -11.34 27.14 -0.99
N ARG A 415 -12.49 26.99 -0.31
CA ARG A 415 -12.70 27.11 1.14
C ARG A 415 -13.27 25.85 1.82
N GLY A 416 -13.34 24.71 1.13
CA GLY A 416 -13.77 23.44 1.73
C GLY A 416 -15.29 23.20 1.83
N GLN A 417 -16.11 23.86 1.02
CA GLN A 417 -17.54 23.52 0.86
C GLN A 417 -17.79 22.94 -0.55
N ALA A 418 -18.72 21.99 -0.70
CA ALA A 418 -18.98 21.36 -1.99
C ALA A 418 -19.85 22.25 -2.89
N VAL A 419 -19.47 22.43 -4.17
CA VAL A 419 -20.31 23.10 -5.19
C VAL A 419 -20.61 22.12 -6.32
N THR A 420 -21.90 21.84 -6.55
CA THR A 420 -22.39 20.96 -7.62
C THR A 420 -22.37 21.70 -8.97
N ARG A 421 -21.78 21.11 -10.02
CA ARG A 421 -21.92 21.62 -11.38
C ARG A 421 -23.32 21.31 -11.91
N GLY A 422 -24.15 22.33 -12.10
CA GLY A 422 -25.43 22.20 -12.82
C GLY A 422 -25.19 21.74 -14.26
N ARG A 423 -25.91 20.68 -14.68
CA ARG A 423 -25.97 20.25 -16.08
C ARG A 423 -26.46 21.43 -16.92
N ARG A 424 -25.63 21.90 -17.86
CA ARG A 424 -26.14 22.73 -18.96
C ARG A 424 -26.92 21.80 -19.87
N GLY A 425 -28.20 22.13 -20.08
CA GLY A 425 -29.13 21.39 -20.93
C GLY A 425 -28.82 21.47 -22.40
#